data_AF-A0A6A4HAG2-F1
#
_entry.id   AF-A0A6A4HAG2-F1
#
_cell.length_a   1.000
_cell.length_b   1.000
_cell.length_c   1.000
_cell.angle_alpha   90.00
_cell.angle_beta   90.00
_cell.angle_gamma   90.00
#
_symmetry.space_group_name_H-M   'P 1'
#
loop_
_entity.id
_entity.type
_entity.pdbx_description
1 polymer ?
#
loop_
_entity_poly.entity_id
_entity_poly.type
_entity_poly.pdbx_seq_one_letter_code
_entity_poly.pdbx_strand_id
1 'polypeptide(L)'
;EQEVLNMIWQQNFNTQHKLIGEHHQRHHCHPVCFKGHKNKTECRFGYPHELVELSCFKVESNSVIFARKELDMNGHNPYVLVFGRHNHDHKCILSGKAAKA
;
A
#
# COMPACT_ATOMS: atom_id res chain seq x y z
N GLU A 1 -26.23 15.94 -17.23
CA GLU A 1 -25.49 14.97 -18.06
C GLU A 1 -24.05 14.75 -17.55
N GLN A 2 -23.22 15.79 -17.46
CA GLN A 2 -21.85 15.69 -16.94
C GLN A 2 -21.77 15.14 -15.51
N GLU A 3 -22.68 15.52 -14.61
CA GLU A 3 -22.73 15.01 -13.24
C GLU A 3 -22.96 13.50 -13.20
N VAL A 4 -23.86 12.99 -14.04
CA VAL A 4 -24.15 11.54 -14.13
C VAL A 4 -22.92 10.79 -14.65
N LEU A 5 -22.24 11.32 -15.67
CA LEU A 5 -20.99 10.75 -16.18
C LEU A 5 -19.89 10.73 -15.10
N ASN A 6 -19.76 11.80 -14.31
CA ASN A 6 -18.81 11.86 -13.20
C ASN A 6 -19.13 10.81 -12.13
N MET A 7 -20.41 10.61 -11.79
CA MET A 7 -20.83 9.58 -10.83
C MET A 7 -20.49 8.17 -11.33
N ILE A 8 -20.79 7.87 -12.59
CA ILE A 8 -20.47 6.57 -13.20
C ILE A 8 -18.95 6.33 -13.19
N TRP A 9 -18.18 7.36 -13.54
CA TRP A 9 -16.73 7.28 -13.55
C TRP A 9 -16.17 6.99 -12.15
N GLN A 10 -16.65 7.70 -11.12
CA GLN A 10 -16.24 7.47 -9.73
C GLN A 10 -16.58 6.07 -9.24
N GLN A 11 -17.78 5.57 -9.56
CA GLN A 11 -18.20 4.21 -9.21
C GLN A 11 -17.31 3.15 -9.87
N ASN A 12 -17.00 3.33 -11.15
CA ASN A 12 -16.10 2.44 -11.89
C ASN A 12 -14.70 2.47 -11.29
N PHE A 13 -14.18 3.66 -10.99
CA PHE A 13 -12.86 3.82 -10.38
C PHE A 13 -12.78 3.10 -9.03
N ASN A 14 -13.74 3.34 -8.13
CA ASN A 14 -13.76 2.72 -6.80
C ASN A 14 -13.89 1.19 -6.87
N THR A 15 -14.70 0.69 -7.81
CA THR A 15 -14.87 -0.75 -8.04
C THR A 15 -13.55 -1.37 -8.52
N GLN A 16 -12.91 -0.78 -9.52
CA GLN A 16 -11.62 -1.23 -10.04
C GLN A 16 -10.53 -1.16 -8.96
N HIS A 17 -10.50 -0.08 -8.19
CA HIS A 17 -9.55 0.10 -7.10
C HIS A 17 -9.68 -1.01 -6.06
N LYS A 18 -10.90 -1.35 -5.64
CA LYS A 18 -11.13 -2.47 -4.72
C LYS A 18 -10.67 -3.79 -5.32
N LEU A 19 -11.11 -4.13 -6.54
CA LEU A 19 -10.78 -5.42 -7.18
C LEU A 19 -9.27 -5.61 -7.37
N ILE A 20 -8.60 -4.60 -7.93
CA ILE A 20 -7.16 -4.63 -8.21
C ILE A 20 -6.36 -4.54 -6.90
N GLY A 21 -6.83 -3.76 -5.93
CA GLY A 21 -6.25 -3.68 -4.59
C GLY A 21 -6.23 -5.02 -3.87
N GLU A 22 -7.37 -5.71 -3.83
CA GLU A 22 -7.45 -7.05 -3.24
C GLU A 22 -6.53 -8.04 -3.97
N HIS A 23 -6.46 -7.98 -5.30
CA HIS A 23 -5.66 -8.93 -6.06
C HIS A 23 -4.14 -8.68 -5.97
N HIS A 24 -3.70 -7.43 -5.99
CA HIS A 24 -2.28 -7.09 -6.12
C HIS A 24 -1.62 -6.56 -4.84
N GLN A 25 -2.42 -6.04 -3.88
CA GLN A 25 -1.88 -5.35 -2.70
C GLN A 25 -1.96 -6.18 -1.43
N ARG A 26 -2.71 -7.29 -1.43
CA ARG A 26 -2.66 -8.31 -0.38
C ARG A 26 -1.27 -8.95 -0.38
N HIS A 27 -0.59 -8.84 0.74
CA HIS A 27 0.71 -9.47 0.93
C HIS A 27 0.57 -10.83 1.55
N HIS A 28 1.23 -11.79 0.90
CA HIS A 28 1.55 -13.06 1.48
C HIS A 28 3.07 -13.19 1.48
N CYS A 29 3.64 -13.58 2.61
CA CYS A 29 5.08 -13.77 2.71
C CYS A 29 5.52 -14.85 1.71
N HIS A 30 6.42 -14.47 0.82
CA HIS A 30 7.11 -15.39 -0.10
C HIS A 30 8.56 -15.58 0.34
N PRO A 31 9.29 -16.59 -0.17
CA PRO A 31 10.69 -16.82 0.19
C PRO A 31 11.59 -15.58 0.05
N VAL A 32 11.29 -14.70 -0.92
CA VAL A 32 12.01 -13.42 -1.12
C VAL A 32 11.88 -12.46 0.07
N CYS A 33 10.77 -12.51 0.81
CA CYS A 33 10.53 -11.69 2.00
C CYS A 33 11.50 -11.99 3.14
N PHE A 34 12.12 -13.16 3.12
CA PHE A 34 13.08 -13.59 4.14
C PHE A 34 14.53 -13.53 3.64
N LYS A 35 14.75 -13.05 2.42
CA LYS A 35 16.08 -12.96 1.81
C LYS A 35 16.95 -12.02 2.63
N GLY A 36 18.07 -12.54 3.15
CA GLY A 36 19.03 -11.79 3.98
C GLY A 36 18.81 -11.95 5.49
N HIS A 37 17.70 -12.54 5.94
CA HIS A 37 17.44 -12.81 7.35
C HIS A 37 17.89 -14.23 7.73
N LYS A 38 18.77 -14.35 8.73
CA LYS A 38 19.30 -15.66 9.18
C LYS A 38 18.21 -16.61 9.67
N ASN A 39 17.22 -16.08 10.38
CA ASN A 39 16.20 -16.90 11.04
C ASN A 39 14.96 -17.13 10.16
N LYS A 40 14.83 -16.42 9.02
CA LYS A 40 13.67 -16.46 8.11
C LYS A 40 12.30 -16.34 8.80
N THR A 41 12.26 -15.73 9.99
CA THR A 41 11.04 -15.56 10.79
C THR A 41 10.37 -14.21 10.55
N GLU A 42 11.15 -13.19 10.18
CA GLU A 42 10.68 -11.82 10.02
C GLU A 42 10.66 -11.43 8.54
N CYS A 43 9.52 -10.90 8.09
CA CYS A 43 9.40 -10.35 6.75
C CYS A 43 10.21 -9.04 6.68
N ARG A 44 11.19 -8.97 5.76
CA ARG A 44 12.02 -7.78 5.52
C ARG A 44 11.22 -6.52 5.15
N PHE A 45 9.98 -6.70 4.68
CA PHE A 45 9.07 -5.61 4.32
C PHE A 45 8.18 -5.17 5.50
N GLY A 46 8.40 -5.72 6.70
CA GLY A 46 7.70 -5.31 7.91
C GLY A 46 6.29 -5.88 8.05
N TYR A 47 6.02 -7.06 7.49
CA TYR A 47 4.75 -7.76 7.66
C TYR A 47 4.70 -8.66 8.90
N PRO A 48 3.56 -8.75 9.62
CA PRO A 48 2.36 -7.93 9.44
C PRO A 48 2.63 -6.45 9.74
N HIS A 49 2.05 -5.57 8.95
CA HIS A 49 2.25 -4.14 9.13
C HIS A 49 1.62 -3.63 10.43
N GLU A 50 2.09 -2.50 10.96
CA GLU A 50 1.37 -1.78 12.01
C GLU A 50 0.10 -1.13 11.46
N LEU A 51 -1.00 -1.21 12.23
CA LEU A 51 -2.22 -0.46 11.95
C LEU A 51 -2.05 0.99 12.38
N VAL A 52 -2.55 1.89 11.53
CA VAL A 52 -2.50 3.33 11.74
C VAL A 52 -3.85 3.89 11.32
N GLU A 53 -4.61 4.45 12.24
CA GLU A 53 -5.97 4.93 11.92
C GLU A 53 -5.93 6.15 11.00
N LEU A 54 -5.03 7.10 11.28
CA LEU A 54 -4.89 8.36 10.55
C LEU A 54 -3.44 8.59 10.13
N SER A 55 -3.26 9.06 8.90
CA SER A 55 -1.94 9.48 8.41
C SER A 55 -1.42 10.64 9.26
N CYS A 56 -0.15 10.59 9.65
CA CYS A 56 0.48 11.63 10.46
C CYS A 56 1.96 11.83 10.11
N PHE A 57 2.49 12.99 10.45
CA PHE A 57 3.94 13.24 10.43
C PHE A 57 4.50 13.05 11.84
N LYS A 58 5.52 12.19 11.97
CA LYS A 58 6.24 11.95 13.23
C LYS A 58 7.57 12.68 13.20
N VAL A 59 7.66 13.76 13.97
CA VAL A 59 8.82 14.67 14.02
C VAL A 59 10.08 13.94 14.46
N GLU A 60 9.99 13.05 15.45
CA GLU A 60 11.12 12.33 16.05
C GLU A 60 11.83 11.44 15.03
N SER A 61 11.07 10.91 14.08
CA SER A 61 11.57 10.04 13.01
C SER A 61 11.68 10.75 11.66
N ASN A 62 11.35 12.04 11.59
CA ASN A 62 11.19 12.82 10.36
C ASN A 62 10.46 12.04 9.26
N SER A 63 9.32 11.41 9.63
CA SER A 63 8.64 10.46 8.76
C SER A 63 7.15 10.75 8.62
N VAL A 64 6.63 10.60 7.40
CA VAL A 64 5.20 10.57 7.09
C VAL A 64 4.74 9.12 7.21
N ILE A 65 3.81 8.88 8.13
CA ILE A 65 3.17 7.58 8.33
C ILE A 65 1.79 7.63 7.69
N PHE A 66 1.52 6.70 6.79
CA PHE A 66 0.21 6.58 6.16
C PHE A 66 -0.74 5.75 7.02
N ALA A 67 -2.03 6.11 7.00
CA ALA A 67 -3.08 5.27 7.54
C ALA A 67 -3.04 3.87 6.90
N ARG A 68 -3.25 2.85 7.73
CA ARG A 68 -3.31 1.45 7.34
C ARG A 68 -4.32 0.74 8.23
N LYS A 69 -5.40 0.27 7.60
CA LYS A 69 -6.54 -0.37 8.29
C LYS A 69 -6.49 -1.89 8.24
N GLU A 70 -5.59 -2.46 7.45
CA GLU A 70 -5.41 -3.90 7.30
C GLU A 70 -3.91 -4.25 7.35
N LEU A 71 -3.58 -5.26 8.15
CA LEU A 71 -2.19 -5.65 8.48
C LEU A 71 -1.44 -6.23 7.27
N ASP A 72 -2.18 -6.81 6.33
CA ASP A 72 -1.70 -7.54 5.16
C ASP A 72 -1.78 -6.70 3.87
N MET A 73 -2.24 -5.45 3.91
CA MET A 73 -2.35 -4.60 2.73
C MET A 73 -1.12 -3.70 2.53
N ASN A 74 -0.52 -3.75 1.34
CA ASN A 74 0.53 -2.83 0.92
C ASN A 74 -0.04 -1.41 0.73
N GLY A 75 0.77 -0.41 1.10
CA GLY A 75 0.45 0.98 0.78
C GLY A 75 0.60 1.22 -0.73
N HIS A 76 -0.40 1.88 -1.34
CA HIS A 76 -0.41 2.13 -2.77
C HIS A 76 -1.15 3.44 -3.10
N ASN A 77 -0.89 4.00 -4.27
CA ASN A 77 -1.67 5.10 -4.82
C ASN A 77 -2.83 4.53 -5.65
N PRO A 78 -4.10 4.92 -5.38
CA PRO A 78 -5.26 4.32 -6.05
C PRO A 78 -5.28 4.61 -7.56
N TYR A 79 -4.84 5.79 -8.01
CA TYR A 79 -4.82 6.13 -9.43
C TYR A 79 -3.75 5.33 -10.18
N VAL A 80 -2.54 5.26 -9.64
CA VAL A 80 -1.46 4.45 -10.24
C VAL A 80 -1.86 2.99 -10.31
N LEU A 81 -2.50 2.47 -9.26
CA LEU A 81 -2.95 1.09 -9.22
C LEU A 81 -4.05 0.81 -10.25
N VAL A 82 -5.08 1.66 -10.34
CA VAL A 82 -6.20 1.46 -11.27
C VAL A 82 -5.78 1.62 -12.73
N PHE A 83 -5.00 2.66 -13.05
CA PHE A 83 -4.61 2.95 -14.44
C PHE A 83 -3.45 2.07 -14.91
N GLY A 84 -2.46 1.84 -14.06
CA GLY A 84 -1.29 1.03 -14.41
C GLY A 84 -1.52 -0.47 -14.27
N ARG A 85 -2.55 -0.88 -13.52
CA ARG A 85 -2.81 -2.29 -13.12
C ARG A 85 -1.56 -3.00 -12.61
N HIS A 86 -0.65 -2.24 -12.02
CA HIS A 86 0.65 -2.71 -11.59
C HIS A 86 0.85 -2.40 -10.12
N ASN A 87 1.48 -3.33 -9.42
CA ASN A 87 1.99 -3.10 -8.08
C ASN A 87 3.39 -2.47 -8.11
N HIS A 88 3.65 -1.54 -9.02
CA HIS A 88 4.99 -0.99 -9.11
C HIS A 88 5.24 0.02 -8.00
N ASP A 89 6.45 -0.07 -7.44
CA ASP A 89 7.10 0.81 -6.48
C ASP A 89 7.23 2.27 -6.98
N HIS A 90 6.15 2.89 -7.45
CA HIS A 90 6.00 4.34 -7.39
C HIS A 90 5.76 4.68 -5.92
N LYS A 91 6.76 4.37 -5.08
CA LYS A 91 6.88 4.79 -3.69
C LYS A 91 7.15 6.30 -3.75
N CYS A 92 6.13 7.08 -4.10
CA CYS A 92 6.25 8.52 -4.30
C CYS A 92 6.74 9.22 -3.03
N ILE A 93 6.62 8.57 -1.87
CA ILE A 93 7.16 9.03 -0.60
C ILE A 93 7.78 7.83 0.15
N LEU A 94 9.10 7.65 0.02
CA LEU A 94 9.86 6.74 0.86
C LEU A 94 9.98 7.37 2.26
N SER A 95 9.24 6.85 3.23
CA SER A 95 9.30 7.36 4.60
C SER A 95 9.19 6.25 5.65
N GLY A 96 9.76 6.50 6.83
CA GLY A 96 9.76 5.56 7.94
C GLY A 96 10.33 4.18 7.60
N LYS A 97 9.66 3.11 8.04
CA LYS A 97 10.08 1.72 7.82
C LYS A 97 10.08 1.33 6.34
N ALA A 98 9.21 1.92 5.52
CA ALA A 98 9.09 1.61 4.10
C ALA A 98 10.30 2.07 3.26
N ALA A 99 11.06 3.05 3.77
CA ALA A 99 12.31 3.52 3.17
C ALA A 99 13.53 2.64 3.50
N LYS A 100 13.45 1.79 4.53
CA LYS A 100 14.56 0.95 4.99
C LYS A 100 14.66 -0.40 4.26
N ALA A 101 13.59 -0.81 3.57
CA ALA A 101 13.42 -2.14 2.98
C ALA A 101 14.01 -2.29 1.57
#